data_AF-A0A6B2CJF2-F1
#
_entry.id   AF-A0A6B2CJF2-F1
#
_cell.length_a   1.000
_cell.length_b   1.000
_cell.length_c   1.000
_cell.angle_alpha   90.00
_cell.angle_beta   90.00
_cell.angle_gamma   90.00
#
_symmetry.space_group_name_H-M   'P 1'
#
loop_
_entity.id
_entity.type
_entity.pdbx_description
1 polymer ?
#
loop_
_entity_poly.entity_id
_entity_poly.type
_entity_poly.pdbx_seq_one_letter_code
_entity_poly.pdbx_strand_id
1 'polypeptide(L)'
;MSYPVIKPSVVLLMTWGSEEFTAAMSDVVYRAYTVEKALDRVRNDPGIVRRRITSFLRDGHHSVFEFMGASWLIEGSRALTHELVRHRLASYWQESQRYVDYAKGQLRYVLPPSIANELAPFLESAGQVYVKARGSMAPEDARYVLPNAMASRIWVQMNAREFFLNFMPLRTGLGAFHEIRLVAWLMFNTLMDKFPITTRWVWENLPKLHPDYCRGLDKLRDVYNTEDCRLISIKDAFTKWGMEIPQGLSKLMEASYGKERSRVSA
;
A
#
# COMPACT_ATOMS: atom_id res chain seq x y z
N MET A 1 -17.00 28.69 3.21
CA MET A 1 -16.00 28.10 4.14
C MET A 1 -15.22 27.12 3.29
N SER A 2 -13.92 27.35 3.10
CA SER A 2 -13.08 26.43 2.33
C SER A 2 -12.84 25.17 3.16
N TYR A 3 -13.31 24.02 2.67
CA TYR A 3 -13.09 22.73 3.31
C TYR A 3 -11.65 22.25 3.08
N PRO A 4 -10.99 21.63 4.07
CA PRO A 4 -9.60 21.23 3.95
C PRO A 4 -9.37 20.19 2.84
N VAL A 5 -8.35 20.43 2.02
CA VAL A 5 -7.77 19.43 1.11
C VAL A 5 -6.56 18.82 1.81
N ILE A 6 -6.57 17.51 2.01
CA ILE A 6 -5.52 16.76 2.68
C ILE A 6 -4.81 15.82 1.70
N LYS A 7 -3.60 15.37 2.08
CA LYS A 7 -2.85 14.34 1.36
C LYS A 7 -3.20 12.95 1.91
N PRO A 8 -3.11 11.89 1.09
CA PRO A 8 -3.23 10.52 1.57
C PRO A 8 -2.20 10.22 2.65
N SER A 9 -2.57 9.42 3.65
CA SER A 9 -1.67 9.01 4.71
C SER A 9 -1.86 7.54 5.09
N VAL A 10 -0.80 6.94 5.61
CA VAL A 10 -0.75 5.55 6.06
C VAL A 10 -0.04 5.50 7.40
N VAL A 11 -0.67 4.86 8.38
CA VAL A 11 -0.08 4.58 9.69
C VAL A 11 -0.11 3.08 9.92
N LEU A 12 1.06 2.48 10.15
CA LEU A 12 1.15 1.09 10.60
C LEU A 12 0.66 1.00 12.05
N LEU A 13 -0.39 0.22 12.29
CA LEU A 13 -0.95 0.02 13.63
C LEU A 13 -0.28 -1.16 14.34
N MET A 14 -0.13 -2.28 13.64
CA MET A 14 0.50 -3.49 14.18
C MET A 14 0.93 -4.47 13.08
N THR A 15 1.83 -5.37 13.46
CA THR A 15 2.20 -6.57 12.70
C THR A 15 1.91 -7.81 13.54
N TRP A 16 1.63 -8.94 12.90
CA TRP A 16 1.61 -10.26 13.54
C TRP A 16 2.48 -11.24 12.78
N GLY A 17 2.90 -12.30 13.47
CA GLY A 17 3.88 -13.24 12.94
C GLY A 17 5.23 -12.57 12.65
N SER A 18 6.14 -13.34 12.06
CA SER A 18 7.43 -12.84 11.58
C SER A 18 8.03 -13.85 10.59
N GLU A 19 9.05 -13.40 9.85
CA GLU A 19 9.86 -14.28 9.01
C GLU A 19 10.57 -15.36 9.84
N GLU A 20 11.08 -14.98 11.02
CA GLU A 20 11.69 -15.89 11.98
C GLU A 20 10.71 -16.98 12.43
N PHE A 21 9.52 -16.56 12.89
CA PHE A 21 8.51 -17.49 13.41
C PHE A 21 8.01 -18.43 12.30
N THR A 22 7.72 -17.89 11.12
CA THR A 22 7.29 -18.67 9.95
C THR A 22 8.35 -19.70 9.55
N ALA A 23 9.63 -19.30 9.54
CA ALA A 23 10.73 -20.21 9.23
C ALA A 23 10.92 -21.29 10.31
N ALA A 24 10.73 -20.95 11.59
CA ALA A 24 10.83 -21.89 12.71
C ALA A 24 9.74 -22.97 12.66
N MET A 25 8.51 -22.60 12.29
CA MET A 25 7.39 -23.56 12.22
C MET A 25 7.62 -24.72 11.24
N SER A 26 8.54 -24.55 10.27
CA SER A 26 8.96 -25.65 9.41
C SER A 26 9.65 -26.79 10.18
N ASP A 27 10.43 -26.47 11.21
CA ASP A 27 11.04 -27.51 12.06
C ASP A 27 10.02 -28.16 12.99
N VAL A 28 9.05 -27.40 13.48
CA VAL A 28 7.97 -27.91 14.32
C VAL A 28 7.10 -28.91 13.54
N VAL A 29 6.56 -28.46 12.40
CA VAL A 29 5.58 -29.23 11.61
C VAL A 29 6.21 -30.44 10.93
N TYR A 30 7.44 -30.31 10.39
CA TYR A 30 8.05 -31.37 9.56
C TYR A 30 9.15 -32.17 10.26
N ARG A 31 9.64 -31.73 11.43
CA ARG A 31 10.75 -32.40 12.13
C ARG A 31 10.47 -32.68 13.60
N ALA A 32 9.24 -32.43 14.06
CA ALA A 32 8.80 -32.64 15.45
C ALA A 32 9.65 -31.91 16.50
N TYR A 33 10.18 -30.74 16.16
CA TYR A 33 10.84 -29.88 17.16
C TYR A 33 9.77 -29.24 18.05
N THR A 34 10.10 -28.97 19.31
CA THR A 34 9.27 -28.05 20.10
C THR A 34 9.39 -26.63 19.54
N VAL A 35 8.42 -25.77 19.83
CA VAL A 35 8.40 -24.38 19.38
C VAL A 35 9.65 -23.64 19.86
N GLU A 36 10.04 -23.84 21.12
CA GLU A 36 11.20 -23.22 21.75
C GLU A 36 12.49 -23.60 21.02
N LYS A 37 12.70 -24.91 20.81
CA LYS A 37 13.90 -25.42 20.12
C LYS A 37 13.99 -24.93 18.67
N ALA A 38 12.86 -24.82 17.98
CA ALA A 38 12.81 -24.30 16.62
C ALA A 38 13.17 -22.80 16.57
N LEU A 39 12.65 -22.01 17.50
CA LEU A 39 12.96 -20.58 17.62
C LEU A 39 14.43 -20.34 17.97
N ASP A 40 14.96 -21.05 18.97
CA ASP A 40 16.37 -20.93 19.35
C ASP A 40 17.30 -21.25 18.18
N ARG A 41 16.97 -22.28 17.39
CA ARG A 41 17.75 -22.64 16.22
C ARG A 41 17.79 -21.53 15.16
N VAL A 42 16.65 -20.93 14.82
CA VAL A 42 16.62 -19.89 13.78
C VAL A 42 17.21 -18.55 14.26
N ARG A 43 17.16 -18.28 15.58
CA ARG A 43 17.81 -17.12 16.19
C ARG A 43 19.34 -17.25 16.20
N ASN A 44 19.85 -18.46 16.48
CA ASN A 44 21.28 -18.74 16.48
C ASN A 44 21.88 -18.85 15.06
N ASP A 45 21.07 -19.15 14.04
CA ASP A 45 21.47 -19.12 12.63
C ASP A 45 20.43 -18.39 11.77
N PRO A 46 20.50 -17.04 11.69
CA PRO A 46 19.63 -16.23 10.84
C PRO A 46 19.71 -16.59 9.34
N GLY A 47 20.79 -17.26 8.91
CA GLY A 47 20.93 -17.79 7.56
C GLY A 47 19.88 -18.84 7.21
N ILE A 48 19.33 -19.55 8.21
CA ILE A 48 18.19 -20.48 8.02
C ILE A 48 16.94 -19.71 7.60
N VAL A 49 16.62 -18.62 8.29
CA VAL A 49 15.43 -17.79 8.02
C VAL A 49 15.48 -17.30 6.57
N ARG A 50 16.61 -16.69 6.18
CA ARG A 50 16.80 -16.17 4.82
C ARG A 50 16.65 -17.25 3.75
N ARG A 51 17.25 -18.43 3.94
CA ARG A 51 17.13 -19.55 2.99
C ARG A 51 15.70 -20.01 2.86
N ARG A 52 15.02 -20.26 3.98
CA ARG A 52 13.65 -20.81 4.00
C ARG A 52 12.64 -19.86 3.38
N ILE A 53 12.61 -18.61 3.85
CA ILE A 53 11.67 -17.60 3.33
C ILE A 53 11.87 -17.39 1.83
N THR A 54 13.12 -17.28 1.38
CA THR A 54 13.43 -17.18 -0.06
C THR A 54 12.98 -18.43 -0.84
N SER A 55 13.19 -19.63 -0.30
CA SER A 55 12.74 -20.88 -0.94
C SER A 55 11.22 -20.91 -1.04
N PHE A 56 10.50 -20.56 0.02
CA PHE A 56 9.03 -20.57 0.00
C PHE A 56 8.45 -19.62 -1.05
N LEU A 57 9.05 -18.44 -1.23
CA LEU A 57 8.64 -17.50 -2.29
C LEU A 57 9.00 -18.02 -3.69
N ARG A 58 10.22 -18.53 -3.88
CA ARG A 58 10.68 -19.04 -5.17
C ARG A 58 9.91 -20.27 -5.62
N ASP A 59 9.62 -21.18 -4.69
CA ASP A 59 9.02 -22.49 -4.96
C ASP A 59 7.48 -22.44 -4.95
N GLY A 60 6.88 -21.25 -4.72
CA GLY A 60 5.43 -21.07 -4.77
C GLY A 60 4.66 -21.53 -3.53
N HIS A 61 5.36 -21.81 -2.41
CA HIS A 61 4.78 -22.23 -1.14
C HIS A 61 4.19 -21.04 -0.35
N HIS A 62 3.30 -20.28 -0.98
CA HIS A 62 2.84 -18.99 -0.47
C HIS A 62 1.91 -19.07 0.75
N SER A 63 1.32 -20.24 1.03
CA SER A 63 0.40 -20.42 2.17
C SER A 63 1.06 -20.12 3.52
N VAL A 64 2.37 -20.32 3.65
CA VAL A 64 3.09 -20.01 4.91
C VAL A 64 3.08 -18.51 5.23
N PHE A 65 2.93 -17.64 4.22
CA PHE A 65 2.87 -16.19 4.38
C PHE A 65 1.50 -15.72 4.88
N GLU A 66 0.51 -16.59 5.02
CA GLU A 66 -0.78 -16.25 5.62
C GLU A 66 -0.70 -16.11 7.15
N PHE A 67 0.35 -16.66 7.77
CA PHE A 67 0.58 -16.65 9.22
C PHE A 67 1.34 -15.41 9.73
N MET A 68 1.68 -14.48 8.84
CA MET A 68 2.22 -13.17 9.20
C MET A 68 1.54 -12.07 8.40
N GLY A 69 1.59 -10.83 8.87
CA GLY A 69 0.97 -9.71 8.16
C GLY A 69 0.95 -8.43 8.96
N ALA A 70 0.18 -7.46 8.45
CA ALA A 70 0.11 -6.13 9.03
C ALA A 70 -1.26 -5.47 8.89
N SER A 71 -1.43 -4.44 9.70
CA SER A 71 -2.66 -3.68 9.86
C SER A 71 -2.35 -2.19 9.82
N TRP A 72 -3.11 -1.43 9.04
CA TRP A 72 -2.89 -0.01 8.78
C TRP A 72 -4.15 0.80 8.96
N LEU A 73 -4.00 2.03 9.46
CA LEU A 73 -4.97 3.09 9.29
C LEU A 73 -4.58 3.90 8.05
N ILE A 74 -5.48 3.97 7.09
CA ILE A 74 -5.30 4.72 5.85
C ILE A 74 -6.31 5.87 5.85
N GLU A 75 -5.86 7.06 5.49
CA GLU A 75 -6.75 8.17 5.15
C GLU A 75 -6.52 8.55 3.69
N GLY A 76 -7.57 8.46 2.88
CA GLY A 76 -7.54 8.70 1.44
C GLY A 76 -8.94 8.98 0.89
N SER A 77 -9.06 9.18 -0.42
CA SER A 77 -10.34 9.47 -1.08
C SER A 77 -11.29 8.27 -1.08
N ARG A 78 -12.60 8.52 -1.21
CA ARG A 78 -13.58 7.45 -1.43
C ARG A 78 -13.27 6.65 -2.71
N ALA A 79 -12.78 7.31 -3.77
CA ALA A 79 -12.31 6.63 -4.98
C ALA A 79 -11.23 5.58 -4.67
N LEU A 80 -10.20 5.95 -3.90
CA LEU A 80 -9.17 5.01 -3.46
C LEU A 80 -9.77 3.85 -2.65
N THR A 81 -10.65 4.16 -1.69
CA THR A 81 -11.22 3.09 -0.85
C THR A 81 -12.04 2.08 -1.66
N HIS A 82 -12.71 2.52 -2.73
CA HIS A 82 -13.47 1.65 -3.63
C HIS A 82 -12.58 0.69 -4.43
N GLU A 83 -11.32 1.05 -4.70
CA GLU A 83 -10.33 0.12 -5.25
C GLU A 83 -9.74 -0.80 -4.18
N LEU A 84 -9.44 -0.24 -3.00
CA LEU A 84 -8.81 -0.96 -1.89
C LEU A 84 -9.68 -2.14 -1.42
N VAL A 85 -10.99 -1.95 -1.26
CA VAL A 85 -11.92 -2.99 -0.78
C VAL A 85 -12.18 -4.12 -1.79
N ARG A 86 -11.62 -4.03 -3.01
CA ARG A 86 -11.69 -5.12 -4.00
C ARG A 86 -10.77 -6.29 -3.65
N HIS A 87 -9.84 -6.10 -2.71
CA HIS A 87 -8.94 -7.12 -2.18
C HIS A 87 -9.63 -7.93 -1.09
N ARG A 88 -10.39 -8.95 -1.49
CA ARG A 88 -11.30 -9.68 -0.58
C ARG A 88 -10.61 -10.47 0.54
N LEU A 89 -9.33 -10.82 0.39
CA LEU A 89 -8.55 -11.53 1.42
C LEU A 89 -7.92 -10.54 2.43
N ALA A 90 -8.76 -9.67 2.96
CA ALA A 90 -8.40 -8.62 3.90
C ALA A 90 -9.58 -8.33 4.82
N SER A 91 -9.33 -7.64 5.94
CA SER A 91 -10.37 -7.13 6.83
C SER A 91 -10.40 -5.61 6.78
N TYR A 92 -11.61 -5.02 6.83
CA TYR A 92 -11.82 -3.59 6.66
C TYR A 92 -12.76 -3.03 7.71
N TRP A 93 -12.41 -1.87 8.26
CA TRP A 93 -13.32 -1.03 9.01
C TRP A 93 -13.22 0.40 8.50
N GLN A 94 -14.26 0.84 7.81
CA GLN A 94 -14.29 2.12 7.13
C GLN A 94 -15.22 3.11 7.83
N GLU A 95 -14.80 4.38 7.83
CA GLU A 95 -15.62 5.51 8.24
C GLU A 95 -16.96 5.50 7.48
N SER A 96 -18.07 5.47 8.20
CA SER A 96 -19.40 5.36 7.61
C SER A 96 -20.01 6.72 7.33
N GLN A 97 -20.41 6.98 6.09
CA GLN A 97 -21.17 8.19 5.74
C GLN A 97 -22.60 8.20 6.25
N ARG A 98 -23.06 7.11 6.90
CA ARG A 98 -24.37 7.05 7.57
C ARG A 98 -24.27 7.47 9.04
N TYR A 99 -23.14 7.20 9.68
CA TYR A 99 -22.97 7.41 11.13
C TYR A 99 -22.12 8.63 11.47
N VAL A 100 -21.14 8.98 10.62
CA VAL A 100 -20.31 10.17 10.81
C VAL A 100 -21.05 11.38 10.27
N ASP A 101 -21.25 12.37 11.13
CA ASP A 101 -21.86 13.63 10.75
C ASP A 101 -20.82 14.61 10.20
N TYR A 102 -20.61 14.58 8.89
CA TYR A 102 -19.60 15.43 8.25
C TYR A 102 -19.89 16.93 8.37
N ALA A 103 -21.17 17.29 8.56
CA ALA A 103 -21.59 18.68 8.71
C ALA A 103 -21.01 19.33 9.98
N LYS A 104 -20.60 18.52 10.98
CA LYS A 104 -19.95 18.99 12.21
C LYS A 104 -18.43 19.17 12.05
N GLY A 105 -18.00 19.72 10.91
CA GLY A 105 -16.60 20.06 10.66
C GLY A 105 -15.70 18.91 10.23
N GLN A 106 -16.25 17.77 9.80
CA GLN A 106 -15.43 16.66 9.28
C GLN A 106 -15.36 16.57 7.76
N LEU A 107 -16.03 17.49 7.04
CA LEU A 107 -15.90 17.64 5.59
C LEU A 107 -14.44 17.95 5.22
N ARG A 108 -13.84 17.05 4.44
CA ARG A 108 -12.46 17.14 3.99
C ARG A 108 -12.29 16.32 2.72
N TYR A 109 -11.40 16.77 1.85
CA TYR A 109 -11.22 16.22 0.51
C TYR A 109 -9.78 15.78 0.28
N VAL A 110 -9.60 14.81 -0.62
CA VAL A 110 -8.29 14.28 -1.02
C VAL A 110 -8.14 14.49 -2.52
N LEU A 111 -7.18 15.33 -2.89
CA LEU A 111 -6.90 15.72 -4.28
C LEU A 111 -5.40 15.91 -4.52
N PRO A 112 -4.89 15.54 -5.71
CA PRO A 112 -3.57 15.97 -6.14
C PRO A 112 -3.44 17.49 -6.15
N PRO A 113 -2.28 18.06 -5.74
CA PRO A 113 -2.07 19.51 -5.73
C PRO A 113 -2.33 20.19 -7.08
N SER A 114 -2.03 19.50 -8.18
CA SER A 114 -2.16 20.05 -9.54
C SER A 114 -3.60 20.35 -9.97
N ILE A 115 -4.60 19.69 -9.37
CA ILE A 115 -6.02 19.87 -9.71
C ILE A 115 -6.83 20.46 -8.55
N ALA A 116 -6.19 20.73 -7.41
CA ALA A 116 -6.87 21.17 -6.19
C ALA A 116 -7.60 22.50 -6.40
N ASN A 117 -6.95 23.48 -7.03
CA ASN A 117 -7.51 24.81 -7.26
C ASN A 117 -8.68 24.78 -8.26
N GLU A 118 -8.59 23.95 -9.30
CA GLU A 118 -9.64 23.83 -10.32
C GLU A 118 -10.91 23.17 -9.75
N LEU A 119 -10.75 22.17 -8.89
CA LEU A 119 -11.88 21.44 -8.30
C LEU A 119 -12.45 22.08 -7.03
N ALA A 120 -11.72 22.98 -6.37
CA ALA A 120 -12.11 23.60 -5.11
C ALA A 120 -13.52 24.23 -5.13
N PRO A 121 -13.93 25.01 -6.16
CA PRO A 121 -15.27 25.60 -6.19
C PRO A 121 -16.40 24.55 -6.23
N PHE A 122 -16.20 23.47 -6.96
CA PHE A 122 -17.18 22.37 -7.06
C PHE A 122 -17.30 21.61 -5.74
N LEU A 123 -16.17 21.39 -5.05
CA LEU A 123 -16.16 20.72 -3.75
C LEU A 123 -16.74 21.59 -2.63
N GLU A 124 -16.51 22.91 -2.67
CA GLU A 124 -17.17 23.84 -1.74
C GLU A 124 -18.68 23.81 -1.95
N SER A 125 -19.15 23.88 -3.20
CA SER A 125 -20.57 23.75 -3.54
C SER A 125 -21.17 22.42 -3.05
N ALA A 126 -20.52 21.29 -3.35
CA ALA A 126 -20.98 19.97 -2.90
C ALA A 126 -21.07 19.86 -1.37
N GLY A 127 -20.09 20.41 -0.65
CA GLY A 127 -20.10 20.43 0.82
C GLY A 127 -21.23 21.30 1.39
N GLN A 128 -21.48 22.48 0.80
CA GLN A 128 -22.61 23.34 1.19
C GLN A 128 -23.96 22.64 0.95
N VAL A 129 -24.13 21.98 -0.20
CA VAL A 129 -25.33 21.20 -0.51
C VAL A 129 -25.50 20.05 0.49
N TYR A 130 -24.44 19.33 0.82
CA TYR A 130 -24.48 18.28 1.84
C TYR A 130 -24.93 18.81 3.21
N VAL A 131 -24.34 19.92 3.68
CA VAL A 131 -24.72 20.53 4.98
C VAL A 131 -26.20 20.92 4.98
N LYS A 132 -26.69 21.52 3.90
CA LYS A 132 -28.11 21.86 3.75
C LYS A 132 -29.01 20.61 3.75
N ALA A 133 -28.63 19.57 3.00
CA ALA A 133 -29.35 18.31 2.96
C ALA A 133 -29.40 17.62 4.33
N ARG A 134 -28.32 17.67 5.11
CA ARG A 134 -28.28 17.13 6.48
C ARG A 134 -29.24 17.82 7.44
N GLY A 135 -29.65 19.06 7.16
CA GLY A 135 -30.67 19.78 7.93
C GLY A 135 -32.10 19.29 7.71
N SER A 136 -32.38 18.58 6.61
CA SER A 136 -33.75 18.14 6.26
C SER A 136 -33.87 16.66 5.85
N MET A 137 -32.77 15.92 5.72
CA MET A 137 -32.74 14.54 5.25
C MET A 137 -31.96 13.62 6.19
N ALA A 138 -32.29 12.32 6.14
CA ALA A 138 -31.52 11.29 6.82
C ALA A 138 -30.06 11.25 6.31
N PRO A 139 -29.07 10.87 7.14
CA PRO A 139 -27.67 10.80 6.70
C PRO A 139 -27.44 9.95 5.46
N GLU A 140 -28.20 8.86 5.31
CA GLU A 140 -28.05 7.91 4.21
C GLU A 140 -28.56 8.41 2.86
N ASP A 141 -29.44 9.41 2.87
CA ASP A 141 -29.94 10.11 1.68
C ASP A 141 -29.08 11.33 1.38
N ALA A 142 -28.75 12.13 2.40
CA ALA A 142 -27.93 13.33 2.22
C ALA A 142 -26.56 13.03 1.59
N ARG A 143 -25.98 11.86 1.90
CA ARG A 143 -24.66 11.45 1.36
C ARG A 143 -24.61 11.25 -0.15
N TYR A 144 -25.74 11.11 -0.86
CA TYR A 144 -25.73 10.92 -2.32
C TYR A 144 -25.06 12.09 -3.08
N VAL A 145 -24.96 13.27 -2.45
CA VAL A 145 -24.26 14.43 -3.02
C VAL A 145 -22.74 14.43 -2.75
N LEU A 146 -22.24 13.58 -1.83
CA LEU A 146 -20.83 13.59 -1.46
C LEU A 146 -19.96 13.05 -2.62
N PRO A 147 -18.90 13.78 -3.03
CA PRO A 147 -18.08 13.39 -4.16
C PRO A 147 -17.10 12.27 -3.79
N ASN A 148 -16.58 11.58 -4.80
CA ASN A 148 -15.54 10.56 -4.63
C ASN A 148 -14.22 11.11 -4.06
N ALA A 149 -13.98 12.43 -4.15
CA ALA A 149 -12.85 13.10 -3.54
C ALA A 149 -12.99 13.24 -2.01
N MET A 150 -14.15 12.94 -1.43
CA MET A 150 -14.36 12.97 0.02
C MET A 150 -13.35 12.05 0.71
N ALA A 151 -12.64 12.56 1.72
CA ALA A 151 -11.73 11.72 2.46
C ALA A 151 -12.49 10.71 3.34
N SER A 152 -11.89 9.55 3.53
CA SER A 152 -12.37 8.49 4.39
C SER A 152 -11.18 7.90 5.13
N ARG A 153 -11.36 7.65 6.41
CA ARG A 153 -10.48 6.75 7.14
C ARG A 153 -10.92 5.31 6.93
N ILE A 154 -9.97 4.42 6.74
CA ILE A 154 -10.19 2.98 6.64
C ILE A 154 -9.06 2.26 7.36
N TRP A 155 -9.44 1.46 8.35
CA TRP A 155 -8.54 0.49 8.95
C TRP A 155 -8.60 -0.77 8.08
N VAL A 156 -7.44 -1.19 7.56
CA VAL A 156 -7.30 -2.41 6.78
C VAL A 156 -6.26 -3.35 7.39
N GLN A 157 -6.52 -4.66 7.34
CA GLN A 157 -5.59 -5.70 7.73
C GLN A 157 -5.43 -6.73 6.60
N MET A 158 -4.18 -7.08 6.28
CA MET A 158 -3.84 -8.08 5.24
C MET A 158 -2.75 -9.01 5.75
N ASN A 159 -2.88 -10.31 5.48
CA ASN A 159 -1.76 -11.24 5.63
C ASN A 159 -0.68 -10.96 4.56
N ALA A 160 0.53 -11.47 4.78
CA ALA A 160 1.68 -11.19 3.93
C ALA A 160 1.53 -11.81 2.53
N ARG A 161 0.82 -12.93 2.38
CA ARG A 161 0.50 -13.49 1.05
C ARG A 161 -0.34 -12.49 0.24
N GLU A 162 -1.46 -12.02 0.79
CA GLU A 162 -2.33 -11.06 0.11
C GLU A 162 -1.58 -9.75 -0.15
N PHE A 163 -0.93 -9.19 0.87
CA PHE A 163 -0.28 -7.89 0.74
C PHE A 163 0.86 -7.94 -0.30
N PHE A 164 1.82 -8.84 -0.15
CA PHE A 164 3.03 -8.82 -0.97
C PHE A 164 2.87 -9.44 -2.35
N LEU A 165 2.07 -10.50 -2.48
CA LEU A 165 2.01 -11.30 -3.71
C LEU A 165 0.79 -10.99 -4.57
N ASN A 166 -0.23 -10.32 -4.02
CA ASN A 166 -1.44 -9.95 -4.76
C ASN A 166 -1.65 -8.43 -4.80
N PHE A 167 -1.72 -7.76 -3.65
CA PHE A 167 -1.99 -6.32 -3.56
C PHE A 167 -0.86 -5.48 -4.16
N MET A 168 0.39 -5.74 -3.76
CA MET A 168 1.54 -4.94 -4.24
C MET A 168 1.69 -4.98 -5.77
N PRO A 169 1.75 -6.15 -6.47
CA PRO A 169 1.89 -6.19 -7.92
C PRO A 169 0.74 -5.49 -8.67
N LEU A 170 -0.49 -5.60 -8.15
CA LEU A 170 -1.66 -4.96 -8.76
C LEU A 170 -1.69 -3.45 -8.54
N ARG A 171 -1.38 -2.98 -7.33
CA ARG A 171 -1.60 -1.58 -6.93
C ARG A 171 -0.39 -0.69 -7.07
N THR A 172 0.81 -1.27 -7.21
CA THR A 172 2.01 -0.50 -7.59
C THR A 172 2.35 -0.58 -9.06
N GLY A 173 1.58 -1.31 -9.89
CA GLY A 173 1.74 -1.28 -11.34
C GLY A 173 1.45 0.10 -11.95
N LEU A 174 2.06 0.40 -13.10
CA LEU A 174 1.94 1.70 -13.77
C LEU A 174 0.52 2.03 -14.24
N GLY A 175 -0.30 1.01 -14.50
CA GLY A 175 -1.72 1.17 -14.85
C GLY A 175 -2.64 1.44 -13.65
N ALA A 176 -2.15 1.32 -12.41
CA ALA A 176 -2.96 1.55 -11.22
C ALA A 176 -3.22 3.05 -10.99
N PHE A 177 -4.39 3.35 -10.41
CA PHE A 177 -4.73 4.70 -9.99
C PHE A 177 -3.64 5.27 -9.07
N HIS A 178 -3.20 6.49 -9.36
CA HIS A 178 -2.01 7.07 -8.72
C HIS A 178 -2.14 7.22 -7.20
N GLU A 179 -3.35 7.41 -6.66
CA GLU A 179 -3.55 7.46 -5.21
C GLU A 179 -3.33 6.10 -4.55
N ILE A 180 -3.92 5.02 -5.08
CA ILE A 180 -3.73 3.69 -4.49
C ILE A 180 -2.30 3.21 -4.66
N ARG A 181 -1.63 3.63 -5.74
CA ARG A 181 -0.20 3.39 -5.96
C ARG A 181 0.68 4.09 -4.93
N LEU A 182 0.41 5.37 -4.62
CA LEU A 182 1.07 6.07 -3.53
C LEU A 182 0.84 5.34 -2.19
N VAL A 183 -0.41 5.03 -1.87
CA VAL A 183 -0.78 4.37 -0.60
C VAL A 183 -0.12 3.00 -0.47
N ALA A 184 -0.09 2.20 -1.54
CA ALA A 184 0.57 0.89 -1.54
C ALA A 184 2.08 1.00 -1.27
N TRP A 185 2.77 2.00 -1.85
CA TRP A 185 4.18 2.24 -1.55
C TRP A 185 4.42 2.74 -0.13
N LEU A 186 3.54 3.60 0.40
CA LEU A 186 3.61 4.01 1.81
C LEU A 186 3.42 2.82 2.75
N MET A 187 2.44 1.93 2.48
CA MET A 187 2.25 0.69 3.22
C MET A 187 3.49 -0.20 3.15
N PHE A 188 4.05 -0.41 1.95
CA PHE A 188 5.25 -1.23 1.75
C PHE A 188 6.45 -0.70 2.54
N ASN A 189 6.66 0.61 2.54
CA ASN A 189 7.73 1.25 3.30
C ASN A 189 7.66 0.92 4.80
N THR A 190 6.46 0.86 5.39
CA THR A 190 6.29 0.53 6.81
C THR A 190 6.70 -0.91 7.17
N LEU A 191 6.79 -1.80 6.18
CA LEU A 191 7.08 -3.22 6.38
C LEU A 191 8.53 -3.62 6.07
N MET A 192 9.34 -2.73 5.50
CA MET A 192 10.70 -3.05 5.07
C MET A 192 11.57 -3.58 6.22
N ASP A 193 11.43 -3.03 7.42
CA ASP A 193 12.18 -3.49 8.61
C ASP A 193 11.48 -4.65 9.33
N LYS A 194 10.18 -4.87 9.08
CA LYS A 194 9.38 -5.91 9.75
C LYS A 194 9.48 -7.25 9.03
N PHE A 195 9.55 -7.22 7.70
CA PHE A 195 9.69 -8.40 6.84
C PHE A 195 10.79 -8.16 5.78
N PRO A 196 12.07 -7.99 6.21
CA PRO A 196 13.15 -7.55 5.33
C PRO A 196 13.52 -8.54 4.21
N ILE A 197 13.32 -9.85 4.41
CA ILE A 197 13.63 -10.86 3.38
C ILE A 197 12.54 -10.82 2.29
N THR A 198 11.29 -10.80 2.72
CA THR A 198 10.09 -10.83 1.87
C THR A 198 9.98 -9.53 1.08
N THR A 199 10.11 -8.36 1.73
CA THR A 199 10.09 -7.07 1.03
C THR A 199 11.17 -6.98 -0.05
N ARG A 200 12.39 -7.42 0.25
CA ARG A 200 13.49 -7.44 -0.74
C ARG A 200 13.19 -8.38 -1.91
N TRP A 201 12.72 -9.60 -1.63
CA TRP A 201 12.37 -10.54 -2.68
C TRP A 201 11.25 -10.02 -3.57
N VAL A 202 10.21 -9.43 -2.97
CA VAL A 202 9.09 -8.83 -3.68
C VAL A 202 9.58 -7.68 -4.54
N TRP A 203 10.39 -6.78 -4.01
CA TRP A 203 11.00 -5.70 -4.79
C TRP A 203 11.74 -6.22 -6.03
N GLU A 204 12.57 -7.25 -5.87
CA GLU A 204 13.38 -7.83 -6.96
C GLU A 204 12.54 -8.55 -8.03
N ASN A 205 11.33 -8.99 -7.68
CA ASN A 205 10.46 -9.78 -8.57
C ASN A 205 9.17 -9.05 -8.98
N LEU A 206 8.91 -7.84 -8.47
CA LEU A 206 7.63 -7.15 -8.59
C LEU A 206 7.10 -7.07 -10.04
N PRO A 207 7.91 -6.72 -11.06
CA PRO A 207 7.43 -6.67 -12.44
C PRO A 207 7.04 -8.04 -13.02
N LYS A 208 7.55 -9.13 -12.44
CA LYS A 208 7.23 -10.51 -12.85
C LYS A 208 6.00 -11.06 -12.15
N LEU A 209 5.59 -10.46 -11.03
CA LEU A 209 4.44 -10.91 -10.25
C LEU A 209 3.10 -10.54 -10.90
N HIS A 210 3.08 -9.62 -11.86
CA HIS A 210 1.88 -9.29 -12.63
C HIS A 210 2.23 -8.89 -14.07
N PRO A 211 1.59 -9.46 -15.11
CA PRO A 211 1.94 -9.19 -16.51
C PRO A 211 1.79 -7.72 -16.90
N ASP A 212 0.78 -7.02 -16.36
CA ASP A 212 0.53 -5.61 -16.67
C ASP A 212 1.29 -4.62 -15.77
N TYR A 213 2.25 -5.08 -14.95
CA TYR A 213 2.94 -4.21 -14.00
C TYR A 213 3.58 -2.99 -14.70
N CYS A 214 4.20 -3.23 -15.85
CA CYS A 214 4.89 -2.23 -16.68
C CYS A 214 4.00 -1.58 -17.76
N ARG A 215 2.67 -1.68 -17.66
CA ARG A 215 1.76 -1.17 -18.69
C ARG A 215 1.96 0.33 -18.92
N GLY A 216 2.17 0.74 -20.17
CA GLY A 216 2.35 2.14 -20.55
C GLY A 216 3.76 2.70 -20.35
N LEU A 217 4.76 1.83 -20.15
CA LEU A 217 6.17 2.21 -20.01
C LEU A 217 6.69 3.07 -21.17
N ASP A 218 6.23 2.79 -22.38
CA ASP A 218 6.56 3.52 -23.61
C ASP A 218 6.35 5.04 -23.50
N LYS A 219 5.33 5.46 -22.73
CA LYS A 219 4.99 6.87 -22.53
C LYS A 219 5.73 7.55 -21.39
N LEU A 220 6.37 6.75 -20.52
CA LEU A 220 6.93 7.23 -19.25
C LEU A 220 8.45 7.10 -19.17
N ARG A 221 9.06 6.21 -19.95
CA ARG A 221 10.51 5.95 -19.88
C ARG A 221 11.35 7.20 -20.14
N ASP A 222 10.94 8.04 -21.09
CA ASP A 222 11.66 9.26 -21.45
C ASP A 222 11.43 10.37 -20.41
N VAL A 223 10.24 10.40 -19.80
CA VAL A 223 9.88 11.36 -18.74
C VAL A 223 10.71 11.13 -17.47
N TYR A 224 10.94 9.87 -17.11
CA TYR A 224 11.63 9.50 -15.86
C TYR A 224 13.07 9.02 -16.07
N ASN A 225 13.53 8.96 -17.32
CA ASN A 225 14.86 8.52 -17.75
C ASN A 225 15.28 7.17 -17.16
N THR A 226 14.40 6.16 -17.25
CA THR A 226 14.65 4.79 -16.79
C THR A 226 13.63 3.84 -17.41
N GLU A 227 13.99 2.57 -17.62
CA GLU A 227 13.06 1.51 -18.02
C GLU A 227 12.57 0.67 -16.83
N ASP A 228 13.08 0.93 -15.61
CA ASP A 228 12.62 0.25 -14.41
C ASP A 228 11.26 0.78 -13.96
N CYS A 229 10.21 0.04 -14.29
CA CYS A 229 8.83 0.35 -13.94
C CYS A 229 8.62 0.54 -12.44
N ARG A 230 9.44 -0.05 -11.57
CA ARG A 230 9.34 0.15 -10.11
C ARG A 230 9.77 1.56 -9.73
N LEU A 231 10.85 2.06 -10.33
CA LEU A 231 11.35 3.41 -10.10
C LEU A 231 10.36 4.45 -10.62
N ILE A 232 9.82 4.23 -11.83
CA ILE A 232 8.76 5.08 -12.40
C ILE A 232 7.53 5.09 -11.50
N SER A 233 7.08 3.90 -11.07
CA SER A 233 5.90 3.75 -10.21
C SER A 233 5.98 4.60 -8.95
N ILE A 234 7.13 4.57 -8.25
CA ILE A 234 7.37 5.39 -7.06
C ILE A 234 7.47 6.86 -7.44
N LYS A 235 8.36 7.25 -8.36
CA LYS A 235 8.59 8.66 -8.70
C LYS A 235 7.30 9.36 -9.14
N ASP A 236 6.53 8.74 -10.03
CA ASP A 236 5.28 9.28 -10.54
C ASP A 236 4.24 9.48 -9.45
N ALA A 237 4.04 8.48 -8.58
CA ALA A 237 3.08 8.56 -7.49
C ALA A 237 3.45 9.69 -6.52
N PHE A 238 4.69 9.76 -6.06
CA PHE A 238 5.12 10.77 -5.08
C PHE A 238 5.14 12.18 -5.68
N THR A 239 5.58 12.33 -6.94
CA THR A 239 5.59 13.63 -7.64
C THR A 239 4.17 14.16 -7.82
N LYS A 240 3.23 13.31 -8.24
CA LYS A 240 1.82 13.69 -8.47
C LYS A 240 1.14 14.22 -7.21
N TRP A 241 1.57 13.77 -6.04
CA TRP A 241 1.06 14.20 -4.74
C TRP A 241 1.92 15.28 -4.04
N GLY A 242 3.03 15.69 -4.67
CA GLY A 242 3.99 16.61 -4.07
C GLY A 242 4.47 16.10 -2.71
N MET A 243 4.82 14.82 -2.62
CA MET A 243 5.27 14.15 -1.40
C MET A 243 6.71 13.69 -1.58
N GLU A 244 7.49 13.78 -0.49
CA GLU A 244 8.84 13.22 -0.47
C GLU A 244 8.78 11.69 -0.38
N ILE A 245 9.70 11.03 -1.09
CA ILE A 245 9.85 9.58 -1.04
C ILE A 245 10.48 9.21 0.31
N PRO A 246 9.83 8.35 1.11
CA PRO A 246 10.36 7.90 2.40
C PRO A 246 11.76 7.27 2.27
N GLN A 247 12.58 7.46 3.30
CA GLN A 247 13.99 7.01 3.31
C GLN A 247 14.16 5.51 2.97
N GLY A 248 13.26 4.64 3.43
CA GLY A 248 13.31 3.21 3.13
C GLY A 248 13.22 2.93 1.63
N LEU A 249 12.23 3.53 0.96
CA LEU A 249 12.07 3.44 -0.50
C LEU A 249 13.25 4.08 -1.24
N SER A 250 13.73 5.24 -0.81
CA SER A 250 14.88 5.91 -1.45
C SER A 250 16.12 5.01 -1.47
N LYS A 251 16.45 4.36 -0.34
CA LYS A 251 17.55 3.39 -0.25
C LYS A 251 17.36 2.19 -1.18
N LEU A 252 16.13 1.71 -1.31
CA LEU A 252 15.78 0.57 -2.17
C LEU A 252 15.94 0.92 -3.67
N MET A 253 15.58 2.14 -4.04
CA MET A 253 15.76 2.68 -5.38
C MET A 253 17.24 2.87 -5.73
N GLU A 254 18.05 3.46 -4.82
CA GLU A 254 19.50 3.66 -5.01
C GLU A 254 20.25 2.33 -5.26
N ALA A 255 19.91 1.29 -4.51
CA ALA A 255 20.48 -0.05 -4.70
C ALA A 255 20.17 -0.65 -6.09
N SER A 256 19.07 -0.21 -6.72
CA SER A 256 18.67 -0.66 -8.06
C SER A 256 19.44 0.10 -9.16
N TYR A 257 19.65 1.42 -8.98
CA TYR A 257 20.51 2.22 -9.87
C TYR A 257 21.96 1.72 -9.93
N GLY A 258 22.51 1.28 -8.81
CA GLY A 258 23.85 0.68 -8.77
C GLY A 258 23.97 -0.58 -9.63
N LYS A 259 22.91 -1.41 -9.68
CA LYS A 259 22.87 -2.62 -10.53
C LYS A 259 22.75 -2.29 -12.01
N GLU A 260 21.97 -1.28 -12.41
CA GLU A 260 21.87 -0.83 -13.81
C GLU A 260 23.20 -0.32 -14.34
N ARG A 261 23.91 0.54 -13.60
CA ARG A 261 25.22 1.06 -14.03
C ARG A 261 26.26 -0.03 -14.20
N SER A 262 26.29 -1.02 -13.32
CA SER A 262 27.23 -2.15 -13.42
C SER A 262 26.99 -3.09 -14.61
N ARG A 263 25.78 -3.08 -15.20
CA ARG A 263 25.42 -3.89 -16.38
C ARG A 263 25.68 -3.19 -17.70
N VAL A 264 25.80 -1.86 -17.70
CA VAL A 264 26.12 -1.06 -18.90
C VAL A 264 27.64 -0.91 -19.07
N SER A 265 28.41 -1.14 -17.99
CA SER A 265 29.88 -1.10 -17.97
C SER A 265 30.57 -2.46 -18.11
N ALA A 266 29.83 -3.52 -18.44
CA ALA A 266 30.32 -4.89 -18.64
C ALA A 266 29.88 -5.40 -20.02
#